data_AF-A0A497YK87-F1
#
_entry.id   AF-A0A497YK87-F1
#
_cell.length_a   1.000
_cell.length_b   1.000
_cell.length_c   1.000
_cell.angle_alpha   90.00
_cell.angle_beta   90.00
_cell.angle_gamma   90.00
#
_symmetry.space_group_name_H-M   'P 1'
#
loop_
_entity.id
_entity.type
_entity.pdbx_description
1 polymer ?
#
loop_
_entity_poly.entity_id
_entity_poly.type
_entity_poly.pdbx_seq_one_letter_code
_entity_poly.pdbx_strand_id
1 'polypeptide(L)' 'MKHNAHIHMKNWITELRGYGIHKGPGGQALEEMDYYDIRSMVVKAQMQRNLEVKSSPWFP' A
#
# COMPACT_ATOMS: atom_id res chain seq x y z
N MET A 1 -23.49 0.13 -4.34
CA MET A 1 -22.31 0.73 -3.68
C MET A 1 -21.04 -0.13 -3.68
N LYS A 2 -21.02 -1.37 -4.22
CA LYS A 2 -19.83 -2.26 -4.15
C LYS A 2 -18.75 -2.04 -5.23
N HIS A 3 -19.06 -1.33 -6.32
CA HIS A 3 -18.16 -1.23 -7.48
C HIS A 3 -16.91 -0.37 -7.23
N ASN A 4 -17.05 0.75 -6.50
CA ASN A 4 -15.92 1.67 -6.29
C ASN A 4 -14.84 1.06 -5.38
N ALA A 5 -15.24 0.32 -4.34
CA ALA A 5 -14.29 -0.30 -3.40
C ALA A 5 -13.32 -1.26 -4.12
N HIS A 6 -13.81 -2.02 -5.10
CA HIS A 6 -13.00 -2.95 -5.89
C HIS A 6 -11.99 -2.25 -6.80
N ILE A 7 -12.35 -1.10 -7.38
CA ILE A 7 -11.45 -0.31 -8.24
C ILE A 7 -10.31 0.27 -7.39
N HIS A 8 -10.63 0.84 -6.23
CA HIS A 8 -9.61 1.34 -5.31
C HIS A 8 -8.67 0.24 -4.83
N MET A 9 -9.20 -0.95 -4.50
CA MET A 9 -8.38 -2.07 -4.08
C MET A 9 -7.36 -2.49 -5.14
N LYS A 10 -7.76 -2.58 -6.41
CA LYS A 10 -6.82 -2.93 -7.50
C LYS A 10 -5.70 -1.90 -7.66
N ASN A 11 -6.04 -0.61 -7.60
CA ASN A 11 -5.06 0.46 -7.68
C ASN A 11 -4.08 0.39 -6.50
N TRP A 12 -4.58 0.18 -5.30
CA TRP A 12 -3.78 0.04 -4.09
C TRP A 12 -2.86 -1.18 -4.10
N ILE A 13 -3.33 -2.33 -4.58
CA ILE A 13 -2.48 -3.52 -4.77
C ILE A 13 -1.35 -3.20 -5.76
N THR A 14 -1.65 -2.44 -6.82
CA THR A 14 -0.65 -2.01 -7.80
C THR A 14 0.38 -1.06 -7.17
N GLU A 15 -0.06 -0.10 -6.36
CA GLU A 15 0.83 0.79 -5.59
C GLU A 15 1.73 0.02 -4.63
N LEU A 16 1.16 -0.89 -3.83
CA LEU A 16 1.91 -1.73 -2.89
C LEU A 16 3.00 -2.54 -3.60
N ARG A 17 2.67 -3.13 -4.76
CA ARG A 17 3.66 -3.82 -5.61
C ARG A 17 4.74 -2.88 -6.13
N GLY A 18 4.38 -1.65 -6.50
CA GLY A 18 5.34 -0.60 -6.86
C GLY A 18 6.28 -0.23 -5.70
N TYR A 19 5.87 -0.44 -4.45
CA TYR A 19 6.70 -0.30 -3.25
C TYR A 19 7.45 -1.58 -2.85
N GLY A 20 7.41 -2.63 -3.66
CA GLY A 20 8.04 -3.93 -3.36
C GLY A 20 7.28 -4.78 -2.33
N ILE A 21 6.05 -4.40 -1.99
CA ILE A 21 5.19 -5.17 -1.08
C ILE A 21 4.33 -6.12 -1.92
N HIS A 22 4.65 -7.41 -1.88
CA HIS A 22 3.98 -8.44 -2.69
C HIS A 22 2.99 -9.30 -1.91
N LYS A 23 3.10 -9.32 -0.58
CA LYS A 23 2.28 -10.14 0.31
C LYS A 23 1.89 -9.35 1.55
N GLY A 24 0.73 -9.68 2.10
CA GLY A 24 0.27 -9.19 3.38
C GLY A 24 0.98 -9.86 4.57
N PRO A 25 0.60 -9.47 5.79
CA PRO A 25 1.01 -10.15 7.01
C PRO A 25 0.73 -11.65 6.94
N GLY A 26 1.64 -12.47 7.48
CA GLY A 26 1.49 -13.93 7.43
C GLY A 26 1.62 -14.55 6.05
N GLY A 27 2.02 -13.78 5.02
CA GLY A 27 2.20 -14.27 3.65
C GLY A 27 0.91 -14.34 2.82
N GLN A 28 -0.18 -13.75 3.31
CA GLN A 28 -1.46 -13.68 2.58
C GLN A 28 -1.31 -12.95 1.24
N ALA A 29 -2.01 -13.41 0.21
CA ALA A 29 -2.05 -12.71 -1.07
C ALA A 29 -2.82 -11.40 -0.94
N LEU A 30 -2.33 -10.32 -1.55
CA LEU A 30 -2.95 -9.00 -1.44
C LEU A 30 -4.38 -8.98 -2.00
N GLU A 31 -4.68 -9.83 -2.99
CA GLU A 31 -6.00 -9.98 -3.59
C GLU A 31 -7.03 -10.62 -2.66
N GLU A 32 -6.57 -11.36 -1.65
CA GLU A 32 -7.40 -12.06 -0.66
C GLU A 32 -7.59 -11.25 0.62
N MET A 33 -6.94 -10.09 0.72
CA MET A 33 -7.03 -9.22 1.88
C MET A 33 -8.27 -8.34 1.84
N ASP A 34 -8.75 -7.97 3.02
CA ASP A 34 -9.87 -7.06 3.14
C ASP A 34 -9.51 -5.63 2.73
N TYR A 35 -10.54 -4.91 2.27
CA TYR A 35 -10.41 -3.53 1.81
C TYR A 35 -9.69 -2.61 2.82
N TYR A 36 -10.04 -2.72 4.10
CA TYR A 36 -9.45 -1.89 5.15
C TYR A 36 -8.00 -2.25 5.45
N ASP A 37 -7.64 -3.53 5.32
CA ASP A 37 -6.25 -3.97 5.50
C ASP A 37 -5.37 -3.43 4.39
N ILE A 38 -5.80 -3.59 3.13
CA ILE A 38 -5.09 -3.01 1.97
C ILE A 38 -4.96 -1.49 2.11
N ARG A 39 -6.03 -0.80 2.51
CA ARG A 39 -5.98 0.65 2.75
C ARG A 39 -4.95 1.01 3.81
N SER A 40 -4.93 0.28 4.93
CA SER A 40 -3.98 0.54 6.03
C SER A 40 -2.54 0.32 5.59
N MET A 41 -2.28 -0.71 4.78
CA MET A 41 -0.96 -1.01 4.24
C MET A 41 -0.46 0.09 3.31
N VAL A 42 -1.33 0.59 2.42
CA VAL A 42 -0.97 1.70 1.53
C VAL A 42 -0.62 2.95 2.32
N VAL A 43 -1.44 3.33 3.29
CA VAL A 43 -1.19 4.50 4.14
C VAL A 43 0.14 4.36 4.88
N LYS A 44 0.42 3.18 5.45
CA LYS A 44 1.68 2.91 6.14
C LYS A 44 2.88 3.01 5.19
N ALA A 45 2.80 2.42 3.99
CA ALA A 45 3.87 2.48 3.00
C ALA A 45 4.14 3.91 2.52
N GLN A 46 3.07 4.69 2.28
CA GLN A 46 3.20 6.11 1.91
C GLN A 46 3.83 6.95 3.03
N MET A 47 3.42 6.73 4.28
CA MET A 47 4.03 7.43 5.43
C MET A 47 5.52 7.10 5.56
N GLN A 48 5.90 5.84 5.43
CA GLN A 48 7.30 5.42 5.51
C GLN A 48 8.14 6.08 4.41
N ARG A 49 7.65 6.06 3.17
CA ARG A 49 8.35 6.71 2.04
C ARG A 49 8.49 8.22 2.23
N ASN A 50 7.45 8.88 2.73
CA ASN A 50 7.50 10.32 3.02
C ASN A 50 8.52 10.66 4.11
N LEU A 51 8.69 9.77 5.10
CA LEU A 51 9.74 9.91 6.10
C LEU A 51 11.13 9.70 5.47
N GLU A 52 11.29 8.65 4.64
CA GLU A 52 12.56 8.35 3.95
C GLU A 52 13.02 9.50 3.05
N VAL A 53 12.09 10.11 2.30
CA VAL A 53 12.38 11.28 1.46
C VAL A 53 12.83 12.47 2.32
N LYS A 54 12.14 12.75 3.43
CA LYS A 54 12.49 13.83 4.35
C LYS A 54 13.79 13.59 5.12
N SER A 55 14.17 12.32 5.33
CA SER A 55 15.43 11.97 5.97
C SER A 55 16.60 11.86 4.99
N SER A 56 16.36 12.04 3.68
CA SER A 56 17.41 11.93 2.67
C SER A 56 18.38 13.10 2.78
N PRO A 57 19.71 12.86 2.88
CA PRO A 57 20.72 13.92 2.93
C PRO A 57 20.75 14.81 1.67
N TRP A 58 20.06 14.39 0.61
CA TRP A 58 20.04 15.06 -0.70
C TRP A 58 18.75 15.85 -0.95
N PHE A 59 17.78 15.82 -0.03
CA PHE A 59 16.55 16.61 -0.10
C PHE A 59 16.44 17.48 1.17
N PRO A 60 16.71 18.80 1.08
CA PRO A 60 16.63 19.72 2.22
C PRO A 60 15.20 19.96 2.71
#